data_AF-A0A8E0SB32-F1
#
_entry.id   AF-A0A8E0SB32-F1
#
_cell.length_a   1.000
_cell.length_b   1.000
_cell.length_c   1.000
_cell.angle_alpha   90.00
_cell.angle_beta   90.00
_cell.angle_gamma   90.00
#
_symmetry.space_group_name_H-M   'P 1'
#
loop_
_entity.id
_entity.type
_entity.pdbx_description
1 polymer ?
#
loop_
_entity_poly.entity_id
_entity_poly.type
_entity_poly.pdbx_seq_one_letter_code
_entity_poly.pdbx_strand_id
1 'polypeptide(L)'
;MNENDKNSTNDNKTEAVKPKDMDPKDLPQVPAFQDEKTREFMVSTKEEEPGYYLLESKLKGFRMLFPEDGKYSSYLSSHDENEEIIAFDSYKKTKNKMLNAQIEYYQGVTFINNPETMLDQISSENGYNGNFEKLESEGKDIYIAHKKNNFENDKNKYNFSYRYFGYIKSTEKDQIGIVFSFMFRCPNNDKPCTLDKDNLGDQVKKLIKSITFLNKEG
;
A
#
# COMPACT_ATOMS: atom_id res chain seq x y z
N MET A 1 23.31 22.85 54.75
CA MET A 1 21.87 22.70 54.53
C MET A 1 21.65 23.17 53.09
N ASN A 2 21.72 22.31 52.05
CA ASN A 2 20.79 21.22 51.65
C ASN A 2 19.34 21.71 51.79
N GLU A 3 18.46 21.76 50.77
CA GLU A 3 18.16 20.87 49.62
C GLU A 3 17.68 21.76 48.44
N ASN A 4 18.07 21.60 47.17
CA ASN A 4 17.73 20.55 46.19
C ASN A 4 16.27 20.12 46.17
N ASP A 5 15.48 20.68 45.25
CA ASP A 5 14.39 19.93 44.60
C ASP A 5 14.29 20.33 43.12
N LYS A 6 15.09 19.63 42.31
CA LYS A 6 14.85 19.47 40.88
C LYS A 6 13.74 18.43 40.73
N ASN A 7 12.53 18.85 40.38
CA ASN A 7 11.53 17.92 39.89
C ASN A 7 11.77 17.71 38.38
N SER A 8 12.65 16.76 38.08
CA SER A 8 12.85 16.21 36.75
C SER A 8 11.73 15.21 36.49
N THR A 9 10.67 15.61 35.79
CA THR A 9 9.76 14.65 35.17
C THR A 9 10.52 13.94 34.06
N ASN A 10 11.00 12.73 34.39
CA ASN A 10 11.41 11.74 33.41
C ASN A 10 10.17 11.35 32.59
N ASP A 11 10.01 11.98 31.43
CA ASP A 11 9.17 11.46 30.35
C ASP A 11 9.81 10.15 29.85
N ASN A 12 9.53 9.06 30.56
CA ASN A 12 9.73 7.71 30.07
C ASN A 12 8.81 7.52 28.87
N LYS A 13 9.33 7.89 27.70
CA LYS A 13 8.78 7.51 26.40
C LYS A 13 8.97 6.00 26.26
N THR A 14 8.07 5.23 26.87
CA THR A 14 7.96 3.79 26.66
C THR A 14 7.85 3.61 25.15
N GLU A 15 8.90 3.09 24.50
CA GLU A 15 8.82 2.73 23.10
C GLU A 15 7.60 1.81 22.95
N ALA A 16 6.64 2.22 22.13
CA ALA A 16 5.46 1.42 21.87
C ALA A 16 5.92 0.07 21.31
N VAL A 17 5.56 -1.02 21.98
CA VAL A 17 5.89 -2.37 21.54
C VAL A 17 5.35 -2.56 20.12
N LYS A 18 6.19 -3.05 19.20
CA LYS A 18 5.78 -3.25 17.82
C LYS A 18 4.72 -4.36 17.75
N PRO A 19 3.73 -4.28 16.84
CA PRO A 19 2.67 -5.29 16.74
C PRO A 19 3.17 -6.73 16.57
N LYS A 20 4.31 -6.93 15.91
CA LYS A 20 4.93 -8.25 15.73
C LYS A 20 5.40 -8.91 17.05
N ASP A 21 5.64 -8.13 18.09
CA ASP A 21 6.21 -8.57 19.37
C ASP A 21 5.14 -8.67 20.49
N MET A 22 3.87 -8.41 20.17
CA MET A 22 2.74 -8.48 21.10
C MET A 22 2.10 -9.89 21.16
N ASP A 23 1.45 -10.23 22.28
CA ASP A 23 0.62 -11.43 22.35
C ASP A 23 -0.56 -11.31 21.36
N PRO A 24 -0.85 -12.34 20.54
CA PRO A 24 -1.98 -12.33 19.63
C PRO A 24 -3.35 -11.95 20.22
N LYS A 25 -3.55 -12.16 21.52
CA LYS A 25 -4.78 -11.79 22.24
C LYS A 25 -4.93 -10.28 22.44
N ASP A 26 -3.82 -9.56 22.50
CA ASP A 26 -3.80 -8.10 22.70
C ASP A 26 -3.86 -7.33 21.36
N LEU A 27 -3.85 -8.07 20.25
CA LEU A 27 -3.90 -7.50 18.91
C LEU A 27 -5.34 -7.17 18.47
N PRO A 28 -5.50 -6.18 17.57
CA PRO A 28 -6.76 -5.96 16.87
C PRO A 28 -7.26 -7.24 16.21
N GLN A 29 -8.55 -7.54 16.37
CA GLN A 29 -9.19 -8.74 15.84
C GLN A 29 -9.60 -8.57 14.37
N VAL A 30 -8.69 -8.00 13.57
CA VAL A 30 -8.84 -7.75 12.13
C VAL A 30 -7.77 -8.50 11.35
N PRO A 31 -8.04 -8.92 10.09
CA PRO A 31 -7.12 -9.77 9.32
C PRO A 31 -5.67 -9.31 9.27
N ALA A 32 -5.41 -8.00 9.18
CA ALA A 32 -4.07 -7.42 9.11
C ALA A 32 -3.17 -7.77 10.31
N PHE A 33 -3.74 -8.01 11.50
CA PHE A 33 -2.99 -8.36 12.70
C PHE A 33 -3.02 -9.85 13.04
N GLN A 34 -3.92 -10.62 12.42
CA GLN A 34 -3.98 -12.06 12.67
C GLN A 34 -2.94 -12.84 11.84
N ASP A 35 -2.38 -12.21 10.80
CA ASP A 35 -1.30 -12.77 10.00
C ASP A 35 0.07 -12.24 10.46
N GLU A 36 0.96 -13.13 10.91
CA GLU A 36 2.24 -12.74 11.51
C GLU A 36 3.14 -11.98 10.54
N LYS A 37 3.18 -12.42 9.27
CA LYS A 37 3.99 -11.77 8.24
C LYS A 37 3.49 -10.35 7.95
N THR A 38 2.17 -10.15 7.96
CA THR A 38 1.57 -8.82 7.80
C THR A 38 1.95 -7.90 8.97
N ARG A 39 1.97 -8.43 10.21
CA ARG A 39 2.37 -7.65 11.40
C ARG A 39 3.79 -7.11 11.35
N GLU A 40 4.70 -7.79 10.65
CA GLU A 40 6.09 -7.32 10.50
C GLU A 40 6.18 -5.92 9.89
N PHE A 41 5.18 -5.54 9.09
CA PHE A 41 5.11 -4.26 8.40
C PHE A 41 4.28 -3.20 9.16
N MET A 42 3.52 -3.58 10.18
CA MET A 42 2.61 -2.66 10.87
C MET A 42 3.38 -1.76 11.86
N VAL A 43 3.17 -0.44 11.77
CA VAL A 43 3.85 0.55 12.63
C VAL A 43 3.29 0.52 14.06
N SER A 44 1.97 0.37 14.22
CA SER A 44 1.30 0.29 15.51
C SER A 44 -0.02 -0.48 15.42
N THR A 45 -0.64 -0.80 16.55
CA THR A 45 -1.98 -1.39 16.63
C THR A 45 -3.11 -0.36 16.61
N LYS A 46 -2.79 0.93 16.50
CA LYS A 46 -3.76 2.01 16.40
C LYS A 46 -4.09 2.28 14.94
N GLU A 47 -5.37 2.47 14.65
CA GLU A 47 -5.81 2.97 13.35
C GLU A 47 -5.26 4.39 13.12
N GLU A 48 -4.71 4.61 11.93
CA GLU A 48 -4.34 5.96 11.48
C GLU A 48 -5.60 6.72 11.05
N GLU A 49 -6.54 5.99 10.43
CA GLU A 49 -7.88 6.43 10.06
C GLU A 49 -8.84 5.25 10.14
N PRO A 50 -10.17 5.47 10.26
CA PRO A 50 -11.15 4.38 10.36
C PRO A 50 -10.98 3.29 9.29
N GLY A 51 -10.72 2.05 9.73
CA GLY A 51 -10.50 0.88 8.87
C GLY A 51 -9.13 0.81 8.16
N TYR A 52 -8.20 1.70 8.52
CA TYR A 52 -6.84 1.74 7.99
C TYR A 52 -5.78 1.87 9.09
N TYR A 53 -4.75 1.06 8.96
CA TYR A 53 -3.55 1.08 9.78
C TYR A 53 -2.38 1.62 8.96
N LEU A 54 -1.24 1.84 9.61
CA LEU A 54 -0.04 2.34 8.95
C LEU A 54 0.95 1.19 8.71
N LEU A 55 1.30 0.97 7.45
CA LEU A 55 2.37 0.08 7.01
C LEU A 55 3.67 0.87 6.82
N GLU A 56 4.80 0.30 7.21
CA GLU A 56 6.16 0.73 6.87
C GLU A 56 6.87 -0.37 6.08
N SER A 57 7.52 0.01 4.97
CA SER A 57 8.28 -0.91 4.14
C SER A 57 9.51 -1.46 4.89
N LYS A 58 9.98 -2.67 4.57
CA LYS A 58 11.17 -3.27 5.22
C LYS A 58 12.44 -2.50 4.89
N LEU A 59 12.54 -1.92 3.70
CA LEU A 59 13.64 -1.02 3.34
C LEU A 59 13.56 0.33 4.04
N LYS A 60 12.48 0.59 4.81
CA LYS A 60 12.17 1.86 5.45
C LYS A 60 12.17 3.00 4.44
N GLY A 61 11.73 2.71 3.22
CA GLY A 61 11.71 3.64 2.10
C GLY A 61 10.43 4.46 2.05
N PHE A 62 9.32 3.92 2.55
CA PHE A 62 8.04 4.60 2.59
C PHE A 62 7.10 4.04 3.67
N ARG A 63 6.06 4.81 3.96
CA ARG A 63 4.86 4.36 4.69
C ARG A 63 3.61 4.56 3.84
N MET A 64 2.58 3.78 4.11
CA MET A 64 1.26 3.94 3.47
C MET A 64 0.13 3.44 4.36
N LEU A 65 -1.09 3.91 4.10
CA LEU A 65 -2.28 3.31 4.69
C LEU A 65 -2.43 1.86 4.20
N PHE A 66 -2.75 0.98 5.14
CA PHE A 66 -2.97 -0.44 4.92
C PHE A 66 -4.35 -0.83 5.45
N PRO A 67 -5.19 -1.49 4.64
CA PRO A 67 -6.56 -1.79 5.04
C PRO A 67 -6.59 -2.84 6.17
N GLU A 68 -7.54 -2.69 7.11
CA GLU A 68 -7.71 -3.61 8.25
C GLU A 68 -7.90 -5.08 7.84
N ASP A 69 -8.48 -5.31 6.66
CA ASP A 69 -8.76 -6.62 6.08
C ASP A 69 -7.67 -7.09 5.11
N GLY A 70 -6.56 -6.33 5.03
CA GLY A 70 -5.39 -6.64 4.24
C GLY A 70 -4.59 -7.80 4.81
N LYS A 71 -4.02 -8.62 3.94
CA LYS A 71 -3.13 -9.72 4.28
C LYS A 71 -1.98 -9.77 3.28
N TYR A 72 -0.75 -9.74 3.80
CA TYR A 72 0.47 -9.84 3.01
C TYR A 72 0.52 -11.15 2.21
N SER A 73 1.03 -11.07 0.98
CA SER A 73 1.23 -12.20 0.08
C SER A 73 2.72 -12.44 -0.12
N SER A 74 3.28 -13.42 0.58
CA SER A 74 4.70 -13.76 0.43
C SER A 74 5.06 -14.38 -0.92
N TYR A 75 4.08 -14.85 -1.69
CA TYR A 75 4.31 -15.43 -3.02
C TYR A 75 4.64 -14.37 -4.07
N LEU A 76 4.10 -13.16 -3.92
CA LEU A 76 4.23 -12.04 -4.87
C LEU A 76 5.08 -10.90 -4.29
N SER A 77 5.79 -11.15 -3.20
CA SER A 77 6.59 -10.14 -2.51
C SER A 77 8.04 -10.58 -2.40
N SER A 78 8.94 -9.62 -2.52
CA SER A 78 10.38 -9.80 -2.46
C SER A 78 11.03 -8.50 -1.99
N HIS A 79 12.28 -8.56 -1.56
CA HIS A 79 13.08 -7.35 -1.35
C HIS A 79 14.57 -7.69 -1.50
N ASP A 80 15.32 -6.73 -2.02
CA ASP A 80 16.77 -6.70 -2.02
C ASP A 80 17.27 -5.35 -1.49
N GLU A 81 18.51 -4.95 -1.78
CA GLU A 81 19.06 -3.67 -1.31
C GLU A 81 18.39 -2.43 -1.93
N ASN A 82 17.87 -2.52 -3.16
CA ASN A 82 17.42 -1.37 -3.96
C ASN A 82 15.94 -1.47 -4.36
N GLU A 83 15.33 -2.64 -4.22
CA GLU A 83 13.95 -2.91 -4.61
C GLU A 83 13.18 -3.63 -3.49
N GLU A 84 11.92 -3.25 -3.29
CA GLU A 84 10.99 -3.96 -2.41
C GLU A 84 9.60 -4.06 -3.03
N ILE A 85 9.16 -5.29 -3.27
CA ILE A 85 7.81 -5.63 -3.72
C ILE A 85 6.98 -6.07 -2.51
N ILE A 86 5.91 -5.34 -2.24
CA ILE A 86 4.90 -5.66 -1.23
C ILE A 86 3.58 -5.93 -1.95
N ALA A 87 3.19 -7.20 -1.97
CA ALA A 87 1.88 -7.62 -2.43
C ALA A 87 0.98 -7.97 -1.24
N PHE A 88 -0.29 -7.60 -1.33
CA PHE A 88 -1.29 -7.94 -0.33
C PHE A 88 -2.69 -8.08 -0.92
N ASP A 89 -3.52 -8.79 -0.19
CA ASP A 89 -4.89 -9.10 -0.52
C ASP A 89 -5.83 -8.55 0.55
N SER A 90 -6.88 -7.83 0.15
CA SER A 90 -7.92 -7.33 1.06
C SER A 90 -9.28 -7.86 0.60
N TYR A 91 -9.98 -8.59 1.47
CA TYR A 91 -11.27 -9.20 1.15
C TYR A 91 -12.39 -8.73 2.08
N LYS A 92 -13.20 -7.80 1.55
CA LYS A 92 -14.44 -7.35 2.20
C LYS A 92 -15.55 -8.37 1.98
N LYS A 93 -15.57 -9.40 2.82
CA LYS A 93 -16.55 -10.52 2.79
C LYS A 93 -18.00 -10.06 2.69
N THR A 94 -18.36 -9.00 3.43
CA THR A 94 -19.73 -8.45 3.48
C THR A 94 -20.16 -7.84 2.14
N LYS A 95 -19.21 -7.34 1.34
CA LYS A 95 -19.45 -6.72 0.02
C LYS A 95 -19.05 -7.63 -1.15
N ASN A 96 -18.52 -8.82 -0.85
CA ASN A 96 -17.95 -9.74 -1.83
C ASN A 96 -16.95 -9.05 -2.78
N LYS A 97 -16.07 -8.21 -2.23
CA LYS A 97 -15.13 -7.40 -3.02
C LYS A 97 -13.70 -7.71 -2.59
N MET A 98 -12.88 -8.14 -3.54
CA MET A 98 -11.47 -8.45 -3.39
C MET A 98 -10.63 -7.33 -3.99
N LEU A 99 -9.61 -6.89 -3.27
CA LEU A 99 -8.48 -6.11 -3.75
C LEU A 99 -7.24 -7.01 -3.74
N ASN A 100 -6.60 -7.17 -4.90
CA ASN A 100 -5.26 -7.71 -5.04
C ASN A 100 -4.33 -6.52 -5.34
N ALA A 101 -3.44 -6.18 -4.42
CA ALA A 101 -2.58 -5.01 -4.52
C ALA A 101 -1.10 -5.43 -4.58
N GLN A 102 -0.33 -4.70 -5.39
CA GLN A 102 1.12 -4.80 -5.45
C GLN A 102 1.70 -3.38 -5.47
N ILE A 103 2.70 -3.17 -4.62
CA ILE A 103 3.50 -1.96 -4.54
C ILE A 103 4.96 -2.38 -4.72
N GLU A 104 5.67 -1.70 -5.59
CA GLU A 104 7.06 -1.97 -5.89
C GLU A 104 7.85 -0.67 -5.71
N TYR A 105 8.66 -0.64 -4.66
CA TYR A 105 9.47 0.49 -4.27
C TYR A 105 10.89 0.33 -4.81
N TYR A 106 11.41 1.42 -5.37
CA TYR A 106 12.77 1.51 -5.89
C TYR A 106 13.57 2.59 -5.16
N GLN A 107 14.84 2.31 -4.89
CA GLN A 107 15.85 3.29 -4.46
C GLN A 107 17.18 3.08 -5.19
N GLY A 108 17.92 4.16 -5.47
CA GLY A 108 19.29 4.08 -6.00
C GLY A 108 19.42 3.69 -7.48
N VAL A 109 18.31 3.60 -8.21
CA VAL A 109 18.27 3.22 -9.64
C VAL A 109 17.91 4.42 -10.53
N THR A 110 18.64 4.58 -11.64
CA THR A 110 18.57 5.80 -12.48
C THR A 110 17.33 5.87 -13.38
N PHE A 111 16.83 4.73 -13.87
CA PHE A 111 15.71 4.69 -14.81
C PHE A 111 14.40 5.23 -14.19
N ILE A 112 14.26 5.11 -12.86
CA ILE A 112 13.14 5.64 -12.06
C ILE A 112 13.04 7.17 -12.16
N ASN A 113 14.13 7.88 -12.46
CA ASN A 113 14.09 9.34 -12.56
C ASN A 113 13.31 9.87 -13.76
N ASN A 114 13.07 9.04 -14.78
CA ASN A 114 12.38 9.42 -15.99
C ASN A 114 10.92 8.90 -15.98
N PRO A 115 9.92 9.76 -15.69
CA PRO A 115 8.53 9.37 -15.75
C PRO A 115 8.12 8.81 -17.11
N GLU A 116 8.62 9.35 -18.24
CA GLU A 116 8.23 8.87 -19.57
C GLU A 116 8.64 7.41 -19.77
N THR A 117 9.87 7.05 -19.38
CA THR A 117 10.36 5.66 -19.44
C THR A 117 9.53 4.74 -18.55
N MET A 118 9.22 5.17 -17.32
CA MET A 118 8.40 4.38 -16.40
C MET A 118 6.97 4.18 -16.92
N LEU A 119 6.35 5.24 -17.44
CA LEU A 119 4.98 5.17 -17.95
C LEU A 119 4.88 4.34 -19.22
N ASP A 120 5.90 4.36 -20.09
CA ASP A 120 5.97 3.50 -21.27
C ASP A 120 6.07 2.02 -20.88
N GLN A 121 6.96 1.68 -19.94
CA GLN A 121 7.08 0.32 -19.42
C GLN A 121 5.76 -0.17 -18.79
N ILE A 122 5.18 0.63 -17.89
CA ILE A 122 3.91 0.28 -17.21
C ILE A 122 2.77 0.13 -18.23
N SER A 123 2.76 0.97 -19.27
CA SER A 123 1.78 0.89 -20.35
C SER A 123 1.90 -0.42 -21.12
N SER A 124 3.13 -0.79 -21.50
CA SER A 124 3.43 -2.04 -22.21
C SER A 124 3.02 -3.27 -21.39
N GLU A 125 3.43 -3.34 -20.11
CA GLU A 125 3.09 -4.44 -19.19
C GLU A 125 1.58 -4.60 -18.98
N ASN A 126 0.84 -3.49 -19.07
CA ASN A 126 -0.61 -3.50 -18.94
C ASN A 126 -1.35 -3.46 -20.28
N GLY A 127 -0.67 -3.53 -21.44
CA GLY A 127 -1.30 -3.39 -22.76
C GLY A 127 -2.21 -2.16 -22.85
N TYR A 128 -1.77 -1.03 -22.31
CA TYR A 128 -2.54 0.19 -22.15
C TYR A 128 -2.05 1.26 -23.12
N ASN A 129 -2.96 1.79 -23.94
CA ASN A 129 -2.64 2.82 -24.94
C ASN A 129 -3.28 4.19 -24.61
N GLY A 130 -3.75 4.37 -23.37
CA GLY A 130 -4.38 5.60 -22.92
C GLY A 130 -3.40 6.53 -22.19
N ASN A 131 -3.94 7.62 -21.63
CA ASN A 131 -3.15 8.60 -20.89
C ASN A 131 -3.21 8.36 -19.38
N PHE A 132 -2.12 8.68 -18.68
CA PHE A 132 -2.11 8.73 -17.22
C PHE A 132 -2.63 10.08 -16.73
N GLU A 133 -3.51 10.05 -15.73
CA GLU A 133 -3.88 11.22 -14.94
C GLU A 133 -2.70 11.58 -14.02
N LYS A 134 -2.21 12.81 -14.10
CA LYS A 134 -1.24 13.34 -13.13
C LYS A 134 -1.98 13.93 -11.93
N LEU A 135 -1.62 13.50 -10.73
CA LEU A 135 -2.09 14.05 -9.47
C LEU A 135 -0.91 14.70 -8.76
N GLU A 136 -1.06 15.97 -8.39
CA GLU A 136 -0.08 16.66 -7.55
C GLU A 136 -0.34 16.32 -6.09
N SER A 137 0.73 15.99 -5.37
CA SER A 137 0.72 15.74 -3.93
C SER A 137 2.05 16.24 -3.36
N GLU A 138 2.03 16.75 -2.14
CA GLU A 138 3.25 17.24 -1.51
C GLU A 138 4.32 16.13 -1.47
N GLY A 139 5.53 16.48 -1.92
CA GLY A 139 6.70 15.62 -1.97
C GLY A 139 6.71 14.54 -3.07
N LYS A 140 5.68 14.48 -3.95
CA LYS A 140 5.59 13.43 -4.98
C LYS A 140 4.70 13.78 -6.17
N ASP A 141 5.13 13.34 -7.35
CA ASP A 141 4.30 13.31 -8.55
C ASP A 141 3.66 11.92 -8.70
N ILE A 142 2.33 11.87 -8.83
CA ILE A 142 1.59 10.61 -8.98
C ILE A 142 0.99 10.56 -10.38
N TYR A 143 1.21 9.46 -11.08
CA TYR A 143 0.65 9.17 -12.39
C TYR A 143 -0.22 7.92 -12.28
N ILE A 144 -1.50 8.01 -12.62
CA ILE A 144 -2.44 6.90 -12.47
C ILE A 144 -3.23 6.66 -13.76
N ALA A 145 -3.37 5.39 -14.12
CA ALA A 145 -4.27 4.93 -15.16
C ALA A 145 -5.11 3.76 -14.65
N HIS A 146 -6.17 3.43 -15.38
CA HIS A 146 -7.00 2.27 -15.09
C HIS A 146 -7.52 1.64 -16.38
N LYS A 147 -7.84 0.35 -16.30
CA LYS A 147 -8.56 -0.37 -17.35
C LYS A 147 -9.52 -1.41 -16.77
N LYS A 148 -10.56 -1.71 -17.54
CA LYS A 148 -11.42 -2.87 -17.29
C LYS A 148 -10.83 -4.06 -18.05
N ASN A 149 -10.61 -5.17 -17.36
CA ASN A 149 -10.21 -6.44 -17.99
C ASN A 149 -11.40 -7.39 -17.94
N ASN A 150 -11.71 -8.03 -19.07
CA ASN A 150 -12.67 -9.13 -19.11
C ASN A 150 -11.90 -10.45 -19.11
N PHE A 151 -12.38 -11.43 -18.36
CA PHE A 151 -11.83 -12.78 -18.35
C PHE A 151 -12.51 -13.57 -19.48
N GLU A 152 -11.76 -13.83 -20.55
CA GLU A 152 -12.25 -14.59 -21.70
C GLU A 152 -12.69 -15.99 -21.28
N ASN A 153 -13.75 -16.51 -21.90
CA ASN A 153 -14.34 -17.83 -21.63
C ASN A 153 -14.90 -18.04 -20.22
N ASP A 154 -15.00 -16.99 -19.40
CA ASP A 154 -15.63 -17.08 -18.08
C ASP A 154 -17.14 -16.79 -18.17
N LYS A 155 -17.97 -17.82 -17.90
CA LYS A 155 -19.44 -17.72 -17.82
C LYS A 155 -19.92 -17.17 -16.48
N ASN A 156 -19.00 -16.85 -15.58
CA ASN A 156 -19.31 -16.30 -14.28
C ASN A 156 -20.01 -14.95 -14.40
N LYS A 157 -20.94 -14.69 -13.47
CA LYS A 157 -21.65 -13.41 -13.34
C LYS A 157 -20.68 -12.22 -13.26
N TYR A 158 -19.52 -12.41 -12.64
CA TYR A 158 -18.47 -11.40 -12.49
C TYR A 158 -17.22 -11.77 -13.31
N ASN A 159 -17.37 -11.82 -14.63
CA ASN A 159 -16.28 -12.13 -15.56
C ASN A 159 -15.39 -10.92 -15.91
N PHE A 160 -15.28 -9.93 -15.02
CA PHE A 160 -14.42 -8.76 -15.23
C PHE A 160 -13.75 -8.29 -13.94
N SER A 161 -12.67 -7.54 -14.12
CA SER A 161 -11.96 -6.82 -13.06
C SER A 161 -11.67 -5.39 -13.48
N TYR A 162 -11.45 -4.53 -12.50
CA TYR A 162 -10.84 -3.22 -12.73
C TYR A 162 -9.42 -3.24 -12.19
N ARG A 163 -8.46 -2.86 -13.03
CA ARG A 163 -7.08 -2.66 -12.63
C ARG A 163 -6.74 -1.19 -12.69
N TYR A 164 -6.19 -0.67 -11.60
CA TYR A 164 -5.55 0.64 -11.49
C TYR A 164 -4.06 0.41 -11.37
N PHE A 165 -3.26 1.20 -12.05
CA PHE A 165 -1.82 1.05 -12.06
C PHE A 165 -1.16 2.39 -12.36
N GLY A 166 0.12 2.52 -12.02
CA GLY A 166 0.80 3.78 -12.21
C GLY A 166 2.14 3.87 -11.52
N TYR A 167 2.65 5.10 -11.50
CA TYR A 167 3.98 5.44 -11.03
C TYR A 167 3.90 6.64 -10.08
N ILE A 168 4.69 6.60 -9.01
CA ILE A 168 4.82 7.68 -8.04
C ILE A 168 6.31 8.03 -7.97
N LYS A 169 6.65 9.25 -8.38
CA LYS A 169 8.00 9.78 -8.33
C LYS A 169 8.17 10.66 -7.11
N SER A 170 9.23 10.47 -6.33
CA SER A 170 9.61 11.43 -5.30
C SER A 170 10.07 12.75 -5.94
N THR A 171 9.57 13.89 -5.46
CA THR A 171 10.05 15.21 -5.89
C THR A 171 11.14 15.77 -4.98
N GLU A 172 11.38 15.11 -3.85
CA GLU A 172 12.37 15.54 -2.84
C GLU A 172 13.71 14.84 -2.99
N LYS A 173 13.72 13.65 -3.61
CA LYS A 173 14.90 12.82 -3.79
C LYS A 173 14.91 12.17 -5.16
N ASP A 174 16.06 12.24 -5.80
CA ASP A 174 16.32 11.47 -7.00
C ASP A 174 16.47 9.97 -6.68
N GLN A 175 16.22 9.16 -7.69
CA GLN A 175 16.35 7.70 -7.71
C GLN A 175 15.43 7.01 -6.70
N ILE A 176 14.30 7.62 -6.36
CA ILE A 176 13.27 7.04 -5.50
C ILE A 176 11.92 7.12 -6.19
N GLY A 177 11.23 5.99 -6.26
CA GLY A 177 9.90 5.91 -6.85
C GLY A 177 9.17 4.62 -6.53
N ILE A 178 7.88 4.59 -6.82
CA ILE A 178 6.99 3.45 -6.59
C ILE A 178 6.18 3.15 -7.84
N VAL A 179 6.18 1.90 -8.28
CA VAL A 179 5.20 1.35 -9.23
C VAL A 179 4.09 0.68 -8.43
N PHE A 180 2.83 0.87 -8.82
CA PHE A 180 1.70 0.23 -8.16
C PHE A 180 0.75 -0.44 -9.16
N SER A 181 0.11 -1.52 -8.71
CA SER A 181 -0.93 -2.25 -9.45
C SER A 181 -1.98 -2.80 -8.50
N PHE A 182 -3.20 -2.27 -8.57
CA PHE A 182 -4.35 -2.64 -7.75
C PHE A 182 -5.46 -3.20 -8.62
N MET A 183 -5.84 -4.44 -8.38
CA MET A 183 -6.87 -5.14 -9.11
C MET A 183 -8.06 -5.45 -8.20
N PHE A 184 -9.26 -5.06 -8.66
CA PHE A 184 -10.51 -5.31 -7.95
C PHE A 184 -11.36 -6.32 -8.72
N ARG A 185 -11.89 -7.30 -7.98
CA ARG A 185 -12.76 -8.36 -8.53
C ARG A 185 -13.79 -8.82 -7.50
N CYS A 186 -14.80 -9.53 -7.98
CA CYS A 186 -15.78 -10.22 -7.15
C CYS A 186 -15.43 -11.71 -7.11
N PRO A 187 -14.96 -12.25 -5.97
CA PRO A 187 -14.47 -13.64 -5.94
C PRO A 187 -15.58 -14.69 -5.86
N ASN A 188 -16.80 -14.34 -5.45
CA ASN A 188 -17.92 -15.28 -5.32
C ASN A 188 -19.07 -14.91 -6.26
N ASN A 189 -19.51 -15.81 -7.14
CA ASN A 189 -20.56 -15.52 -8.11
C ASN A 189 -21.99 -15.54 -7.55
N ASP A 190 -22.17 -16.22 -6.43
CA ASP A 190 -23.48 -16.41 -5.77
C ASP A 190 -23.83 -15.24 -4.84
N LYS A 191 -22.86 -14.37 -4.54
CA LYS A 191 -23.07 -13.20 -3.67
C LYS A 191 -23.16 -11.91 -4.48
N PRO A 192 -24.02 -10.96 -4.08
CA PRO A 192 -24.05 -9.64 -4.68
C PRO A 192 -22.70 -8.94 -4.52
N CYS A 193 -22.24 -8.30 -5.58
CA CYS A 193 -21.02 -7.52 -5.64
C CYS A 193 -21.23 -6.36 -6.63
N THR A 194 -20.68 -5.20 -6.28
CA THR A 194 -20.67 -4.00 -7.11
C THR A 194 -19.24 -3.50 -7.24
N LEU A 195 -18.76 -3.44 -8.48
CA LEU A 195 -17.49 -2.79 -8.82
C LEU A 195 -17.80 -1.44 -9.46
N ASP A 196 -18.09 -0.46 -8.60
CA ASP A 196 -18.31 0.92 -9.02
C ASP A 196 -16.98 1.60 -9.31
N LYS A 197 -16.76 2.02 -10.55
CA LYS A 197 -15.46 2.52 -11.00
C LYS A 197 -15.02 3.75 -10.20
N ASP A 198 -15.92 4.70 -9.93
CA ASP A 198 -15.53 5.96 -9.30
C ASP A 198 -15.16 5.73 -7.82
N ASN A 199 -15.96 4.94 -7.09
CA ASN A 199 -15.63 4.52 -5.73
C ASN A 199 -14.31 3.74 -5.64
N LEU A 200 -14.02 2.90 -6.64
CA LEU A 200 -12.74 2.20 -6.73
C LEU A 200 -11.59 3.17 -6.97
N GLY A 201 -11.75 4.13 -7.87
CA GLY A 201 -10.78 5.18 -8.14
C GLY A 201 -10.46 5.99 -6.89
N ASP A 202 -11.47 6.40 -6.12
CA ASP A 202 -11.29 7.11 -4.85
C ASP A 202 -10.54 6.27 -3.81
N GLN A 203 -10.86 4.97 -3.71
CA GLN A 203 -10.14 4.05 -2.83
C GLN A 203 -8.65 3.94 -3.22
N VAL A 204 -8.34 3.86 -4.52
CA VAL A 204 -6.95 3.83 -5.00
C VAL A 204 -6.26 5.16 -4.74
N LYS A 205 -6.89 6.28 -5.09
CA LYS A 205 -6.35 7.63 -4.86
C LYS A 205 -6.05 7.86 -3.38
N LYS A 206 -6.89 7.38 -2.46
CA LYS A 206 -6.62 7.41 -1.01
C LYS A 206 -5.34 6.67 -0.66
N LEU A 207 -5.21 5.41 -1.09
CA LEU A 207 -4.05 4.58 -0.79
C LEU A 207 -2.75 5.19 -1.34
N ILE A 208 -2.72 5.61 -2.60
CA ILE A 208 -1.50 6.15 -3.21
C ILE A 208 -1.14 7.55 -2.70
N LYS A 209 -2.13 8.40 -2.38
CA LYS A 209 -1.85 9.71 -1.77
C LYS A 209 -1.33 9.60 -0.35
N SER A 210 -1.70 8.53 0.37
CA SER A 210 -1.19 8.25 1.70
C SER A 210 0.27 7.79 1.74
N ILE A 211 0.87 7.53 0.58
CA ILE A 211 2.27 7.14 0.51
C ILE A 211 3.13 8.35 0.87
N THR A 212 3.98 8.17 1.88
CA THR A 212 4.99 9.13 2.29
C THR A 212 6.36 8.46 2.19
N PHE A 213 7.23 9.01 1.35
CA PHE A 213 8.63 8.59 1.29
C PHE A 213 9.32 8.93 2.60
N LEU A 214 10.07 7.98 3.13
CA LEU A 214 10.82 8.16 4.37
C LEU A 214 12.24 8.60 4.06
N ASN A 215 12.74 9.51 4.89
CA ASN A 215 14.14 9.83 4.90
C ASN A 215 14.87 8.80 5.76
N LYS A 216 15.76 8.01 5.15
CA LYS A 216 16.94 7.57 5.89
C LYS A 216 17.73 8.84 6.19
N GLU A 217 17.66 9.32 7.42
CA GLU A 217 18.79 10.10 7.95
C GLU A 217 20.01 9.19 7.78
N GLY A 218 20.98 9.69 7.01
CA GLY A 218 22.24 8.98 6.77
C GLY A 218 23.07 8.86 8.04
#